data_AF-A0A6H0T9I0-F1
#
_entry.id   AF-A0A6H0T9I0-F1
#
_cell.length_a   1.000
_cell.length_b   1.000
_cell.length_c   1.000
_cell.angle_alpha   90.00
_cell.angle_beta   90.00
_cell.angle_gamma   90.00
#
_symmetry.space_group_name_H-M   'P 1'
#
loop_
_entity.id
_entity.type
_entity.pdbx_description
1 polymer ?
#
loop_
_entity_poly.entity_id
_entity_poly.type
_entity_poly.pdbx_seq_one_letter_code
_entity_poly.pdbx_strand_id
1 'polypeptide(L)'
;MQQHEIHNYLYNFFEANNCEILKRSPHLLDVQLTIEMDKLLMNRPFYWHYLEKTGGVPNPMRLTLLTNPESEESDGELIHYGSPRLHQIFQTTKELGSYIRLYEEVRHSGATHTPLHPWLGVNIKVSYQCDRKKDILHSIGIHLISGTMIANFHETLAKIKLTPKIPDFCFTLSPIIKPQSGLQRIEDALKNIIAEDDHTWAKEARVRWNHDLDLLNRFYEESDELPESYEIEKQALQEQYEPRITVQIINGGLFYVTANHFLS
;
A
#
# COMPACT_ATOMS: atom_id res chain seq x y z
N MET A 1 3.69 -1.27 15.25
CA MET A 1 2.59 -0.29 15.36
C MET A 1 2.10 -0.32 16.79
N GLN A 2 2.13 0.82 17.48
CA GLN A 2 1.67 0.94 18.85
C GLN A 2 0.14 0.97 18.91
N GLN A 3 -0.43 0.68 20.07
CA GLN A 3 -1.88 0.52 20.22
C GLN A 3 -2.67 1.81 19.90
N HIS A 4 -2.12 2.98 20.24
CA HIS A 4 -2.72 4.27 19.87
C HIS A 4 -2.72 4.50 18.35
N GLU A 5 -1.68 4.06 17.65
CA GLU A 5 -1.63 4.15 16.19
C GLU A 5 -2.71 3.27 15.54
N ILE A 6 -2.96 2.08 16.11
CA ILE A 6 -4.04 1.18 15.65
C ILE A 6 -5.39 1.87 15.81
N HIS A 7 -5.65 2.48 16.96
CA HIS A 7 -6.91 3.20 17.20
C HIS A 7 -7.13 4.34 16.18
N ASN A 8 -6.12 5.18 15.98
CA ASN A 8 -6.21 6.29 15.02
C ASN A 8 -6.36 5.78 13.58
N TYR A 9 -5.67 4.71 13.22
CA TYR A 9 -5.80 4.09 11.91
C TYR A 9 -7.22 3.59 11.65
N LEU A 10 -7.82 2.86 12.60
CA LEU A 10 -9.19 2.35 12.49
C LEU A 10 -10.19 3.50 12.33
N TYR A 11 -10.06 4.54 13.16
CA TYR A 11 -10.90 5.74 13.05
C TYR A 11 -10.81 6.35 11.64
N ASN A 12 -9.60 6.64 11.16
CA ASN A 12 -9.39 7.23 9.83
C ASN A 12 -9.92 6.33 8.72
N PHE A 13 -9.78 5.00 8.83
CA PHE A 13 -10.31 4.05 7.86
C PHE A 13 -11.83 4.12 7.77
N PHE A 14 -12.54 4.07 8.90
CA PHE A 14 -14.00 4.09 8.89
C PHE A 14 -14.56 5.47 8.49
N GLU A 15 -13.92 6.55 8.92
CA GLU A 15 -14.27 7.91 8.52
C GLU A 15 -14.09 8.10 7.00
N ALA A 16 -12.97 7.66 6.43
CA ALA A 16 -12.70 7.77 4.99
C ALA A 16 -13.67 6.94 4.13
N ASN A 17 -14.24 5.86 4.68
CA ASN A 17 -15.24 5.01 4.02
C ASN A 17 -16.68 5.41 4.34
N ASN A 18 -16.88 6.61 4.94
CA ASN A 18 -18.18 7.18 5.28
C ASN A 18 -19.03 6.28 6.20
N CYS A 19 -18.39 5.47 7.05
CA CYS A 19 -19.10 4.77 8.11
C CYS A 19 -19.47 5.74 9.24
N GLU A 20 -20.62 5.51 9.86
CA GLU A 20 -21.08 6.36 10.95
C GLU A 20 -20.41 5.93 12.26
N ILE A 21 -19.70 6.86 12.91
CA ILE A 21 -19.06 6.64 14.21
C ILE A 21 -20.08 6.90 15.31
N LEU A 22 -20.55 5.85 15.97
CA LEU A 22 -21.59 5.93 17.01
C LEU A 22 -21.01 6.29 18.38
N LYS A 23 -19.85 5.70 18.73
CA LYS A 23 -19.15 5.96 19.99
C LYS A 23 -17.64 5.91 19.76
N ARG A 24 -16.92 6.87 20.34
CA ARG A 24 -15.47 6.94 20.28
C ARG A 24 -14.90 7.24 21.67
N SER A 25 -14.03 6.37 22.12
CA SER A 25 -13.21 6.52 23.34
C SER A 25 -11.77 6.11 23.00
N PRO A 26 -10.76 6.48 23.80
CA PRO A 26 -9.36 6.11 23.54
C PRO A 26 -9.09 4.60 23.41
N HIS A 27 -10.03 3.77 23.86
CA HIS A 27 -9.94 2.31 23.90
C HIS A 27 -11.05 1.62 23.12
N LEU A 28 -12.04 2.35 22.60
CA LEU A 28 -13.22 1.77 21.95
C LEU A 28 -13.63 2.62 20.75
N LEU A 29 -13.91 1.94 19.64
CA LEU A 29 -14.48 2.53 18.44
C LEU A 29 -15.70 1.72 18.02
N ASP A 30 -16.85 2.37 18.03
CA ASP A 30 -18.13 1.77 17.68
C ASP A 30 -18.66 2.41 16.39
N VAL A 31 -18.91 1.58 15.39
CA VAL A 31 -19.11 2.00 14.01
C VAL A 31 -20.28 1.27 13.39
N GLN A 32 -21.20 2.01 12.80
CA GLN A 32 -22.21 1.47 11.89
C GLN A 32 -21.62 1.39 10.48
N LEU A 33 -21.54 0.17 9.93
CA LEU A 33 -20.98 -0.03 8.59
C LEU A 33 -21.92 0.48 7.50
N THR A 34 -21.33 0.88 6.38
CA THR A 34 -22.05 1.03 5.12
C THR A 34 -22.30 -0.34 4.47
N ILE A 35 -23.19 -0.39 3.47
CA ILE A 35 -23.43 -1.62 2.68
C ILE A 35 -22.13 -2.16 2.07
N GLU A 36 -21.29 -1.26 1.55
CA GLU A 36 -20.02 -1.62 0.92
C GLU A 36 -19.02 -2.17 1.93
N MET A 37 -18.83 -1.49 3.07
CA MET A 37 -17.89 -1.94 4.09
C MET A 37 -18.35 -3.25 4.74
N ASP A 38 -19.65 -3.44 4.90
CA ASP A 38 -20.18 -4.69 5.41
C ASP A 38 -19.88 -5.88 4.46
N LYS A 39 -20.06 -5.70 3.15
CA LYS A 39 -19.70 -6.72 2.16
C LYS A 39 -18.22 -7.08 2.19
N LEU A 40 -17.35 -6.09 2.39
CA LEU A 40 -15.90 -6.28 2.43
C LEU A 40 -15.41 -6.89 3.74
N LEU A 41 -16.04 -6.56 4.87
CA LEU A 41 -15.56 -6.93 6.20
C LEU A 41 -16.32 -8.13 6.80
N MET A 42 -17.63 -8.25 6.60
CA MET A 42 -18.49 -9.12 7.43
C MET A 42 -18.68 -10.55 6.92
N ASN A 43 -17.95 -11.00 5.90
CA ASN A 43 -17.93 -12.40 5.41
C ASN A 43 -19.33 -13.05 5.29
N ARG A 44 -20.35 -12.27 4.89
CA ARG A 44 -21.75 -12.73 4.76
C ARG A 44 -22.31 -12.63 3.34
N PRO A 45 -21.65 -13.24 2.33
CA PRO A 45 -22.04 -13.11 0.93
C PRO A 45 -23.46 -13.62 0.65
N PHE A 46 -23.90 -14.68 1.34
CA PHE A 46 -25.24 -15.25 1.15
C PHE A 46 -26.38 -14.32 1.61
N TYR A 47 -26.16 -13.55 2.68
CA TYR A 47 -27.11 -12.53 3.15
C TYR A 47 -27.34 -11.49 2.06
N TRP A 48 -26.26 -10.94 1.51
CA TRP A 48 -26.34 -9.92 0.46
C TRP A 48 -26.95 -10.48 -0.84
N HIS A 49 -26.55 -11.67 -1.26
CA HIS A 49 -27.11 -12.31 -2.46
C HIS A 49 -28.62 -12.55 -2.35
N TYR A 50 -29.09 -12.98 -1.18
CA TYR A 50 -30.52 -13.17 -0.94
C TYR A 50 -31.27 -11.83 -0.92
N LEU A 51 -30.72 -10.82 -0.25
CA LEU A 51 -31.33 -9.50 -0.10
C LEU A 51 -31.46 -8.78 -1.45
N GLU A 52 -30.44 -8.86 -2.30
CA GLU A 52 -30.44 -8.28 -3.65
C GLU A 52 -31.45 -8.96 -4.56
N LYS A 53 -31.65 -10.28 -4.41
CA LYS A 53 -32.66 -11.02 -5.18
C LYS A 53 -34.10 -10.73 -4.74
N THR A 54 -34.29 -10.45 -3.45
CA THR A 54 -35.62 -10.27 -2.86
C THR A 54 -36.06 -8.81 -2.78
N GLY A 55 -35.16 -7.86 -3.05
CA GLY A 55 -35.43 -6.43 -2.91
C GLY A 55 -35.63 -6.00 -1.46
N GLY A 56 -35.04 -6.74 -0.51
CA GLY A 56 -35.14 -6.43 0.92
C GLY A 56 -34.42 -5.13 1.31
N VAL A 57 -34.74 -4.59 2.48
CA VAL A 57 -34.08 -3.39 3.01
C VAL A 57 -32.70 -3.77 3.58
N PRO A 58 -31.59 -3.17 3.10
CA PRO A 58 -30.26 -3.43 3.62
C PRO A 58 -30.15 -3.17 5.13
N ASN A 59 -29.51 -4.09 5.86
CA ASN A 59 -29.18 -3.91 7.28
C ASN A 59 -27.70 -4.24 7.52
N PRO A 60 -26.77 -3.28 7.24
CA PRO A 60 -25.35 -3.42 7.55
C PRO A 60 -25.09 -3.64 9.05
N MET A 61 -24.05 -4.40 9.40
CA MET A 61 -23.71 -4.67 10.80
C MET A 61 -23.04 -3.48 11.47
N ARG A 62 -23.20 -3.41 12.79
CA ARG A 62 -22.44 -2.53 13.69
C ARG A 62 -21.23 -3.29 14.22
N LEU A 63 -20.09 -2.63 14.32
CA LEU A 63 -18.84 -3.15 14.86
C LEU A 63 -18.42 -2.36 16.09
N THR A 64 -18.17 -3.06 17.18
CA THR A 64 -17.53 -2.51 18.38
C THR A 64 -16.10 -3.03 18.45
N LEU A 65 -15.11 -2.15 18.29
CA LEU A 65 -13.69 -2.49 18.24
C LEU A 65 -12.99 -2.00 19.49
N LEU A 66 -12.39 -2.91 20.24
CA LEU A 66 -11.64 -2.62 21.46
C LEU A 66 -10.16 -2.55 21.15
N THR A 67 -9.53 -1.45 21.52
CA THR A 67 -8.10 -1.18 21.30
C THR A 67 -7.34 -1.09 22.62
N ASN A 68 -7.91 -1.48 23.75
CA ASN A 68 -7.13 -1.71 24.96
C ASN A 68 -7.72 -2.90 25.71
N PRO A 69 -6.93 -3.93 26.05
CA PRO A 69 -7.42 -5.09 26.81
C PRO A 69 -7.92 -4.74 28.22
N GLU A 70 -7.58 -3.57 28.77
CA GLU A 70 -8.03 -3.15 30.11
C GLU A 70 -9.45 -2.54 30.14
N SER A 71 -10.16 -2.45 29.01
CA SER A 71 -11.54 -1.94 29.03
C SER A 71 -12.51 -3.02 29.51
N GLU A 72 -13.29 -2.71 30.55
CA GLU A 72 -14.37 -3.57 31.08
C GLU A 72 -15.60 -3.67 30.14
N GLU A 73 -15.57 -3.03 28.96
CA GLU A 73 -16.67 -3.14 27.98
C GLU A 73 -16.63 -4.53 27.31
N SER A 74 -17.55 -5.42 27.70
CA SER A 74 -17.50 -6.85 27.39
C SER A 74 -18.06 -7.27 26.02
N ASP A 75 -18.56 -6.34 25.20
CA ASP A 75 -19.32 -6.65 23.96
C ASP A 75 -18.63 -6.12 22.68
N GLY A 76 -17.31 -6.28 22.58
CA GLY A 76 -16.53 -5.81 21.43
C GLY A 76 -15.39 -6.74 21.02
N GLU A 77 -14.96 -6.62 19.77
CA GLU A 77 -13.84 -7.37 19.19
C GLU A 77 -12.51 -6.71 19.61
N LEU A 78 -11.63 -7.45 20.30
CA LEU A 78 -10.30 -6.95 20.66
C LEU A 78 -9.38 -6.90 19.43
N ILE A 79 -8.89 -5.71 19.11
CA ILE A 79 -8.00 -5.43 17.99
C ILE A 79 -6.59 -5.14 18.49
N HIS A 80 -5.65 -5.93 17.99
CA HIS A 80 -4.21 -5.75 18.16
C HIS A 80 -3.53 -5.97 16.81
N TYR A 81 -2.22 -5.74 16.72
CA TYR A 81 -1.50 -5.77 15.45
C TYR A 81 -1.64 -7.08 14.66
N GLY A 82 -1.77 -8.21 15.36
CA GLY A 82 -1.92 -9.54 14.76
C GLY A 82 -3.37 -10.00 14.59
N SER A 83 -4.37 -9.14 14.83
CA SER A 83 -5.76 -9.56 14.71
C SER A 83 -6.14 -9.75 13.24
N PRO A 84 -6.87 -10.83 12.88
CA PRO A 84 -7.31 -11.06 11.50
C PRO A 84 -8.09 -9.89 10.91
N ARG A 85 -8.94 -9.25 11.72
CA ARG A 85 -9.72 -8.07 11.35
C ARG A 85 -8.85 -6.89 10.94
N LEU A 86 -7.79 -6.60 11.69
CA LEU A 86 -6.90 -5.49 11.35
C LEU A 86 -6.18 -5.77 10.03
N HIS A 87 -5.71 -7.01 9.81
CA HIS A 87 -5.12 -7.41 8.54
C HIS A 87 -6.10 -7.33 7.37
N GLN A 88 -7.36 -7.71 7.57
CA GLN A 88 -8.43 -7.54 6.57
C GLN A 88 -8.62 -6.07 6.23
N ILE A 89 -8.71 -5.18 7.23
CA ILE A 89 -8.83 -3.74 7.02
C ILE A 89 -7.61 -3.18 6.26
N PHE A 90 -6.39 -3.60 6.60
CA PHE A 90 -5.19 -3.21 5.85
C PHE A 90 -5.25 -3.64 4.39
N GLN A 91 -5.74 -4.85 4.12
CA GLN A 91 -5.89 -5.35 2.77
C GLN A 91 -6.96 -4.57 1.99
N THR A 92 -8.13 -4.35 2.58
CA THR A 92 -9.20 -3.53 2.01
C THR A 92 -8.72 -2.10 1.72
N THR A 93 -7.91 -1.51 2.62
CA THR A 93 -7.33 -0.18 2.42
C THR A 93 -6.43 -0.12 1.19
N LYS A 94 -5.60 -1.15 0.97
CA LYS A 94 -4.74 -1.23 -0.23
C LYS A 94 -5.55 -1.39 -1.51
N GLU A 95 -6.62 -2.17 -1.47
CA GLU A 95 -7.48 -2.40 -2.63
C GLU A 95 -8.21 -1.12 -3.04
N LEU A 96 -8.87 -0.46 -2.08
CA LEU A 96 -9.62 0.78 -2.30
C LEU A 96 -8.71 1.96 -2.64
N GLY A 97 -7.52 2.02 -2.03
CA GLY A 97 -6.52 3.08 -2.23
C GLY A 97 -5.51 2.80 -3.35
N SER A 98 -5.72 1.78 -4.18
CA SER A 98 -4.76 1.36 -5.20
C SER A 98 -4.56 2.38 -6.31
N TYR A 99 -5.62 3.08 -6.71
CA TYR A 99 -5.61 4.06 -7.79
C TYR A 99 -6.55 5.25 -7.52
N ILE A 100 -6.08 6.47 -7.77
CA ILE A 100 -6.91 7.67 -7.68
C ILE A 100 -6.72 8.61 -8.88
N ARG A 101 -7.72 9.45 -9.14
CA ARG A 101 -7.61 10.58 -10.05
C ARG A 101 -8.02 11.87 -9.35
N LEU A 102 -7.12 12.84 -9.30
CA LEU A 102 -7.35 14.12 -8.63
C LEU A 102 -6.95 15.31 -9.50
N TYR A 103 -7.53 16.46 -9.20
CA TYR A 103 -7.31 17.74 -9.87
C TYR A 103 -6.92 18.80 -8.84
N GLU A 104 -6.02 19.70 -9.19
CA GLU A 104 -5.66 20.83 -8.33
C GLU A 104 -6.82 21.82 -8.20
N GLU A 105 -7.17 22.15 -6.96
CA GLU A 105 -8.12 23.21 -6.62
C GLU A 105 -7.43 24.57 -6.71
N VAL A 106 -7.57 25.23 -7.86
CA VAL A 106 -7.04 26.57 -8.10
C VAL A 106 -8.00 27.61 -7.53
N ARG A 107 -7.51 28.47 -6.64
CA ARG A 107 -8.28 29.62 -6.14
C ARG A 107 -8.26 30.73 -7.18
N HIS A 108 -9.38 30.94 -7.85
CA HIS A 108 -9.52 31.95 -8.88
C HIS A 108 -9.76 33.34 -8.27
N SER A 109 -9.10 34.36 -8.83
CA SER A 109 -9.43 35.79 -8.62
C SER A 109 -9.87 36.49 -9.92
N GLY A 110 -10.27 35.73 -10.95
CA GLY A 110 -10.71 36.25 -12.24
C GLY A 110 -11.20 35.17 -13.21
N ALA A 111 -11.57 35.56 -14.44
CA ALA A 111 -12.19 34.71 -15.47
C ALA A 111 -11.19 33.96 -16.38
N THR A 112 -9.94 33.78 -15.94
CA THR A 112 -8.90 33.10 -16.75
C THR A 112 -8.99 31.59 -16.60
N HIS A 113 -9.12 30.88 -17.72
CA HIS A 113 -9.09 29.42 -17.72
C HIS A 113 -7.69 28.88 -17.47
N THR A 114 -7.56 27.95 -16.51
CA THR A 114 -6.25 27.40 -16.11
C THR A 114 -6.05 25.98 -16.67
N PRO A 115 -4.96 25.72 -17.42
CA PRO A 115 -4.63 24.37 -17.88
C PRO A 115 -4.06 23.52 -16.75
N LEU A 116 -4.56 22.30 -16.61
CA LEU A 116 -4.02 21.29 -15.70
C LEU A 116 -3.27 20.22 -16.48
N HIS A 117 -2.02 20.00 -16.10
CA HIS A 117 -1.09 19.07 -16.72
C HIS A 117 -1.23 17.67 -16.11
N PRO A 118 -1.29 16.60 -16.93
CA PRO A 118 -1.41 15.23 -16.44
C PRO A 118 -0.07 14.68 -15.94
N TRP A 119 -0.07 14.23 -14.69
CA TRP A 119 1.01 13.51 -14.03
C TRP A 119 0.55 12.13 -13.63
N LEU A 120 1.40 11.12 -13.84
CA LEU A 120 1.24 9.80 -13.24
C LEU A 120 2.16 9.73 -12.03
N GLY A 121 1.57 9.63 -10.84
CA GLY A 121 2.30 9.40 -9.59
C GLY A 121 2.22 7.95 -9.19
N VAL A 122 3.34 7.36 -8.77
CA VAL A 122 3.42 5.97 -8.31
C VAL A 122 4.29 5.92 -7.04
N ASN A 123 3.75 5.28 -6.01
CA ASN A 123 4.50 4.98 -4.79
C ASN A 123 4.91 3.51 -4.80
N ILE A 124 6.21 3.26 -4.68
CA ILE A 124 6.84 1.97 -4.88
C ILE A 124 7.66 1.62 -3.64
N LYS A 125 7.57 0.36 -3.21
CA LYS A 125 8.46 -0.23 -2.21
C LYS A 125 9.44 -1.15 -2.89
N VAL A 126 10.72 -0.90 -2.67
CA VAL A 126 11.82 -1.80 -3.05
C VAL A 126 12.33 -2.47 -1.80
N SER A 127 12.27 -3.79 -1.77
CA SER A 127 12.73 -4.62 -0.65
C SER A 127 13.97 -5.41 -1.07
N TYR A 128 15.10 -5.13 -0.44
CA TYR A 128 16.33 -5.93 -0.52
C TYR A 128 16.28 -6.97 0.59
N GLN A 129 16.27 -8.26 0.22
CA GLN A 129 15.98 -9.37 1.13
C GLN A 129 17.04 -10.46 1.00
N CYS A 130 17.50 -10.93 2.16
CA CYS A 130 18.23 -12.19 2.39
C CYS A 130 17.96 -12.55 3.87
N ASP A 131 19.01 -12.86 4.65
CA ASP A 131 18.91 -13.04 6.10
C ASP A 131 18.45 -11.75 6.83
N ARG A 132 18.61 -10.60 6.16
CA ARG A 132 18.09 -9.30 6.60
C ARG A 132 17.20 -8.71 5.51
N LYS A 133 16.28 -7.84 5.92
CA LYS A 133 15.38 -7.12 5.02
C LYS A 133 15.57 -5.61 5.17
N LYS A 134 15.80 -4.93 4.05
CA LYS A 134 15.85 -3.47 3.93
C LYS A 134 14.77 -3.02 2.96
N ASP A 135 13.83 -2.22 3.45
CA ASP A 135 12.75 -1.65 2.64
C ASP A 135 13.05 -0.17 2.36
N ILE A 136 12.92 0.23 1.09
CA ILE A 136 13.07 1.62 0.63
C ILE A 136 11.77 2.01 -0.08
N LEU A 137 11.27 3.21 0.22
CA LEU A 137 10.09 3.77 -0.41
C LEU A 137 10.51 4.83 -1.44
N HIS A 138 9.99 4.70 -2.65
CA HIS A 138 10.16 5.67 -3.73
C HIS A 138 8.80 6.26 -4.09
N SER A 139 8.74 7.58 -4.18
CA SER A 139 7.59 8.28 -4.75
C SER A 139 8.02 8.95 -6.05
N ILE A 140 7.56 8.42 -7.18
CA ILE A 140 7.98 8.87 -8.51
C ILE A 140 6.78 9.42 -9.26
N GLY A 141 6.94 10.63 -9.79
CA GLY A 141 5.98 11.27 -10.68
C GLY A 141 6.55 11.38 -12.08
N ILE A 142 5.76 11.07 -13.10
CA ILE A 142 6.10 11.32 -14.50
C ILE A 142 5.06 12.23 -15.15
N HIS A 143 5.54 13.30 -15.78
CA HIS A 143 4.70 14.19 -16.57
C HIS A 143 4.32 13.52 -17.89
N LEU A 144 3.03 13.32 -18.14
CA LEU A 144 2.54 12.55 -19.29
C LEU A 144 2.55 13.32 -20.62
N ILE A 145 3.07 14.54 -20.64
CA ILE A 145 3.29 15.31 -21.87
C ILE A 145 4.78 15.37 -22.21
N SER A 146 5.63 15.85 -21.30
CA SER A 146 7.08 15.97 -21.56
C SER A 146 7.86 14.68 -21.29
N GLY A 147 7.35 13.78 -20.44
CA GLY A 147 8.08 12.62 -19.96
C GLY A 147 9.08 12.90 -18.85
N THR A 148 9.11 14.13 -18.31
CA THR A 148 9.96 14.50 -17.17
C THR A 148 9.59 13.68 -15.94
N MET A 149 10.59 13.11 -15.26
CA MET A 149 10.41 12.34 -14.02
C MET A 149 10.91 13.12 -12.81
N ILE A 150 10.21 12.99 -11.70
CA ILE A 150 10.50 13.65 -10.43
C ILE A 150 10.43 12.64 -9.30
N ALA A 151 11.45 12.65 -8.43
CA ALA A 151 11.46 11.91 -7.18
C ALA A 151 10.74 12.70 -6.07
N ASN A 152 10.37 12.02 -4.99
CA ASN A 152 9.61 12.60 -3.87
C ASN A 152 8.31 13.29 -4.31
N PHE A 153 7.67 12.74 -5.35
CA PHE A 153 6.48 13.35 -5.96
C PHE A 153 5.35 13.56 -4.95
N HIS A 154 5.11 12.59 -4.07
CA HIS A 154 4.07 12.66 -3.05
C HIS A 154 4.31 13.79 -2.03
N GLU A 155 5.55 14.11 -1.66
CA GLU A 155 5.85 15.21 -0.71
C GLU A 155 5.46 16.57 -1.28
N THR A 156 5.65 16.75 -2.59
CA THR A 156 5.24 17.96 -3.30
C THR A 156 3.72 17.99 -3.45
N LEU A 157 3.13 16.86 -3.83
CA LEU A 157 1.69 16.71 -4.02
C LEU A 157 0.90 16.96 -2.72
N ALA A 158 1.42 16.54 -1.56
CA ALA A 158 0.80 16.74 -0.25
C ALA A 158 0.61 18.21 0.15
N LYS A 159 1.36 19.13 -0.49
CA LYS A 159 1.25 20.58 -0.26
C LYS A 159 0.16 21.23 -1.13
N ILE A 160 -0.35 20.50 -2.12
CA ILE A 160 -1.33 20.98 -3.10
C ILE A 160 -2.74 20.57 -2.65
N LYS A 161 -3.68 21.49 -2.77
CA LYS A 161 -5.10 21.17 -2.54
C LYS A 161 -5.66 20.44 -3.75
N LEU A 162 -6.16 19.23 -3.51
CA LEU A 162 -6.63 18.33 -4.57
C LEU A 162 -8.10 17.98 -4.37
N THR A 163 -8.82 17.89 -5.47
CA THR A 163 -10.25 17.53 -5.51
C THR A 163 -10.49 16.39 -6.51
N PRO A 164 -11.49 15.51 -6.26
CA PRO A 164 -11.85 14.43 -7.18
C PRO A 164 -12.61 14.92 -8.41
N LYS A 165 -13.16 16.14 -8.36
CA LYS A 165 -13.87 16.79 -9.45
C LYS A 165 -13.01 17.90 -10.03
N ILE A 166 -13.13 18.11 -11.35
CA ILE A 166 -12.48 19.22 -12.05
C ILE A 166 -13.09 20.52 -11.51
N PRO A 167 -12.28 21.44 -10.96
CA PRO A 167 -12.79 22.73 -10.48
C PRO A 167 -13.29 23.60 -11.62
N ASP A 168 -14.16 24.57 -11.29
CA ASP A 168 -14.63 25.56 -12.24
C ASP A 168 -13.46 26.32 -12.87
N PHE A 169 -13.61 26.70 -14.15
CA PHE A 169 -12.61 27.40 -14.95
C PHE A 169 -11.28 26.64 -15.18
N CYS A 170 -11.18 25.37 -14.79
CA CYS A 170 -10.04 24.51 -15.14
C CYS A 170 -10.34 23.62 -16.36
N PHE A 171 -9.32 23.31 -17.16
CA PHE A 171 -9.40 22.29 -18.21
C PHE A 171 -8.17 21.37 -18.18
N THR A 172 -8.36 20.12 -18.57
CA THR A 172 -7.30 19.11 -18.55
C THR A 172 -6.59 19.05 -19.90
N LEU A 173 -5.26 18.99 -19.86
CA LEU A 173 -4.48 18.68 -21.05
C LEU A 173 -4.49 17.18 -21.32
N SER A 174 -4.58 16.81 -22.60
CA SER A 174 -4.56 15.41 -22.99
C SER A 174 -3.14 14.84 -22.88
N PRO A 175 -2.96 13.67 -22.23
CA PRO A 175 -1.65 13.04 -22.13
C PRO A 175 -1.19 12.57 -23.52
N ILE A 176 0.05 12.90 -23.89
CA ILE A 176 0.70 12.38 -25.10
C ILE A 176 1.25 10.98 -24.82
N ILE A 177 1.79 10.79 -23.61
CA ILE A 177 2.31 9.52 -23.12
C ILE A 177 1.18 8.80 -22.39
N LYS A 178 0.85 7.58 -22.85
CA LYS A 178 -0.14 6.73 -22.18
C LYS A 178 0.37 6.38 -20.76
N PRO A 179 -0.52 6.29 -19.75
CA PRO A 179 -0.12 5.92 -18.39
C PRO A 179 0.68 4.62 -18.31
N GLN A 180 0.33 3.61 -19.12
CA GLN A 180 1.09 2.35 -19.19
C GLN A 180 2.54 2.57 -19.67
N SER A 181 2.74 3.40 -20.69
CA SER A 181 4.08 3.76 -21.16
C SER A 181 4.84 4.59 -20.13
N GLY A 182 4.14 5.44 -19.37
CA GLY A 182 4.72 6.17 -18.24
C GLY A 182 5.20 5.23 -17.14
N LEU A 183 4.41 4.20 -16.80
CA LEU A 183 4.78 3.19 -15.82
C LEU A 183 6.02 2.39 -16.25
N GLN A 184 6.12 2.01 -17.53
CA GLN A 184 7.30 1.34 -18.06
C GLN A 184 8.56 2.18 -17.87
N ARG A 185 8.47 3.50 -18.13
CA ARG A 185 9.61 4.42 -17.92
C ARG A 185 10.01 4.52 -16.45
N ILE A 186 9.04 4.52 -15.54
CA ILE A 186 9.32 4.49 -14.10
C ILE A 186 10.01 3.17 -13.71
N GLU A 187 9.55 2.05 -14.26
CA GLU A 187 10.17 0.74 -14.03
C GLU A 187 11.63 0.71 -14.51
N ASP A 188 11.91 1.22 -15.72
CA ASP A 188 13.25 1.27 -16.29
C ASP A 188 14.17 2.20 -15.47
N ALA A 189 13.66 3.35 -15.03
CA ALA A 189 14.38 4.25 -14.13
C ALA A 189 14.71 3.57 -12.79
N LEU A 190 13.77 2.82 -12.22
CA LEU A 190 13.96 2.11 -10.97
C LEU A 190 14.99 0.97 -11.11
N LYS A 191 14.96 0.24 -12.23
CA LYS A 191 15.98 -0.79 -12.54
C LYS A 191 17.38 -0.20 -12.58
N ASN A 192 17.55 1.00 -13.15
CA ASN A 192 18.84 1.69 -13.17
C ASN A 192 19.28 2.10 -11.77
N ILE A 193 18.38 2.67 -10.96
CA ILE A 193 18.68 3.01 -9.55
C ILE A 193 19.12 1.76 -8.77
N ILE A 194 18.38 0.66 -8.90
CA ILE A 194 18.71 -0.60 -8.24
C ILE A 194 20.06 -1.16 -8.75
N ALA A 195 20.37 -1.01 -10.04
CA ALA A 195 21.63 -1.49 -10.60
C ALA A 195 22.84 -0.69 -10.10
N GLU A 196 22.68 0.61 -9.87
CA GLU A 196 23.73 1.52 -9.38
C GLU A 196 23.92 1.45 -7.86
N ASP A 197 22.94 0.92 -7.13
CA ASP A 197 23.02 0.74 -5.67
C ASP A 197 24.17 -0.19 -5.23
N ASP A 198 24.55 -0.07 -3.96
CA ASP A 198 25.54 -0.96 -3.37
C ASP A 198 24.99 -2.37 -3.12
N HIS A 199 25.60 -3.37 -3.77
CA HIS A 199 25.26 -4.79 -3.67
C HIS A 199 26.21 -5.62 -2.80
N THR A 200 27.01 -4.96 -1.94
CA THR A 200 27.85 -5.63 -0.93
C THR A 200 27.06 -6.64 -0.10
N TRP A 201 25.86 -6.28 0.34
CA TRP A 201 24.95 -7.13 1.12
C TRP A 201 24.70 -8.49 0.46
N ALA A 202 24.49 -8.52 -0.86
CA ALA A 202 24.20 -9.74 -1.61
C ALA A 202 25.45 -10.64 -1.72
N LYS A 203 26.64 -10.03 -1.84
CA LYS A 203 27.92 -10.75 -1.84
C LYS A 203 28.19 -11.37 -0.47
N GLU A 204 28.00 -10.60 0.60
CA GLU A 204 28.19 -11.07 1.98
C GLU A 204 27.19 -12.18 2.36
N ALA A 205 25.94 -12.08 1.90
CA ALA A 205 24.94 -13.14 2.09
C ALA A 205 25.38 -14.45 1.42
N ARG A 206 25.93 -14.40 0.19
CA ARG A 206 26.46 -15.59 -0.50
C ARG A 206 27.68 -16.20 0.16
N VAL A 207 28.57 -15.39 0.73
CA VAL A 207 29.71 -15.90 1.50
C VAL A 207 29.22 -16.68 2.73
N ARG A 208 28.24 -16.12 3.46
CA ARG A 208 27.65 -16.79 4.63
C ARG A 208 26.87 -18.04 4.25
N TRP A 209 26.11 -18.00 3.16
CA TRP A 209 25.41 -19.17 2.64
C TRP A 209 26.37 -20.31 2.33
N ASN A 210 27.47 -20.04 1.61
CA ASN A 210 28.45 -21.07 1.28
C ASN A 210 29.12 -21.65 2.52
N HIS A 211 29.35 -20.85 3.55
CA HIS A 211 29.89 -21.33 4.82
C HIS A 211 28.93 -22.29 5.52
N ASP A 212 27.66 -21.91 5.65
CA ASP A 212 26.63 -22.74 6.29
C ASP A 212 26.33 -24.01 5.47
N LEU A 213 26.34 -23.91 4.15
CA LEU A 213 26.17 -25.05 3.25
C LEU A 213 27.34 -26.04 3.36
N ASP A 214 28.56 -25.54 3.50
CA ASP A 214 29.74 -26.39 3.71
C ASP A 214 29.70 -27.09 5.07
N LEU A 215 29.23 -26.41 6.12
CA LEU A 215 28.98 -27.05 7.43
C LEU A 215 27.92 -28.15 7.33
N LEU A 216 26.82 -27.89 6.62
CA LEU A 216 25.77 -28.87 6.37
C LEU A 216 26.33 -30.09 5.62
N ASN A 217 27.10 -29.87 4.56
CA ASN A 217 27.70 -30.95 3.79
C ASN A 217 28.64 -31.81 4.63
N ARG A 218 29.49 -31.20 5.46
CA ARG A 218 30.39 -31.94 6.36
C ARG A 218 29.63 -32.76 7.41
N PHE A 219 28.52 -32.25 7.91
CA PHE A 219 27.69 -32.99 8.88
C PHE A 219 27.13 -34.29 8.29
N TYR A 220 26.81 -34.30 6.99
CA TYR A 220 26.28 -35.46 6.27
C TYR A 220 27.33 -36.24 5.45
N GLU A 221 28.62 -35.90 5.55
CA GLU A 221 29.70 -36.47 4.72
C GLU A 221 29.90 -37.99 4.93
N GLU A 222 29.66 -38.47 6.15
CA GLU A 222 29.77 -39.90 6.52
C GLU A 222 28.45 -40.66 6.35
N SER A 223 27.39 -40.03 5.82
CA SER A 223 26.10 -40.70 5.59
C SER A 223 26.10 -41.43 4.24
N ASP A 224 25.82 -42.74 4.26
CA ASP A 224 25.75 -43.56 3.04
C ASP A 224 24.65 -43.09 2.06
N GLU A 225 23.55 -42.53 2.59
CA GLU A 225 22.47 -41.91 1.83
C GLU A 225 22.08 -40.56 2.46
N LEU A 226 21.87 -39.54 1.61
CA LEU A 226 21.40 -38.23 2.06
C LEU A 226 19.92 -38.31 2.48
N PRO A 227 19.59 -38.06 3.75
CA PRO A 227 18.21 -38.12 4.22
C PRO A 227 17.41 -36.91 3.72
N GLU A 228 16.07 -37.02 3.75
CA GLU A 228 15.16 -35.92 3.40
C GLU A 228 15.43 -34.63 4.22
N SER A 229 15.90 -34.78 5.46
CA SER A 229 16.28 -33.64 6.30
C SER A 229 17.38 -32.78 5.69
N TYR A 230 18.33 -33.37 4.96
CA TYR A 230 19.39 -32.62 4.28
C TYR A 230 18.82 -31.68 3.21
N GLU A 231 17.89 -32.17 2.39
CA GLU A 231 17.28 -31.35 1.34
C GLU A 231 16.39 -30.26 1.92
N ILE A 232 15.65 -30.54 3.01
CA ILE A 232 14.87 -29.54 3.74
C ILE A 232 15.77 -28.44 4.31
N GLU A 233 16.87 -28.80 4.97
CA GLU A 233 17.80 -27.82 5.54
C GLU A 233 18.52 -27.01 4.47
N LYS A 234 18.94 -27.66 3.38
CA LYS A 234 19.55 -26.98 2.22
C LYS A 234 18.59 -25.99 1.58
N GLN A 235 17.32 -26.34 1.43
CA GLN A 235 16.29 -25.43 0.94
C GLN A 235 16.05 -24.27 1.92
N ALA A 236 16.02 -24.54 3.23
CA ALA A 236 15.90 -23.49 4.24
C ALA A 236 17.09 -22.50 4.19
N LEU A 237 18.32 -22.99 3.99
CA LEU A 237 19.50 -22.14 3.79
C LEU A 237 19.36 -21.28 2.52
N GLN A 238 18.84 -21.85 1.43
CA GLN A 238 18.57 -21.10 0.22
C GLN A 238 17.54 -19.99 0.47
N GLU A 239 16.38 -20.33 1.05
CA GLU A 239 15.33 -19.34 1.34
C GLU A 239 15.80 -18.23 2.27
N GLN A 240 16.71 -18.54 3.20
CA GLN A 240 17.28 -17.59 4.14
C GLN A 240 18.31 -16.66 3.48
N TYR A 241 19.25 -17.19 2.70
CA TYR A 241 20.39 -16.41 2.24
C TYR A 241 20.33 -15.95 0.79
N GLU A 242 19.45 -16.51 -0.04
CA GLU A 242 19.34 -16.16 -1.44
C GLU A 242 18.99 -14.67 -1.59
N PRO A 243 19.90 -13.85 -2.14
CA PRO A 243 19.66 -12.42 -2.28
C PRO A 243 18.54 -12.15 -3.29
N ARG A 244 17.47 -11.51 -2.84
CA ARG A 244 16.32 -11.17 -3.67
C ARG A 244 15.97 -9.69 -3.52
N ILE A 245 15.70 -9.04 -4.64
CA ILE A 245 15.13 -7.70 -4.67
C ILE A 245 13.68 -7.83 -5.15
N THR A 246 12.74 -7.34 -4.36
CA THR A 246 11.32 -7.32 -4.71
C THR A 246 10.84 -5.90 -4.87
N VAL A 247 10.23 -5.60 -6.01
CA VAL A 247 9.60 -4.30 -6.30
C VAL A 247 8.10 -4.47 -6.22
N GLN A 248 7.44 -3.64 -5.43
CA GLN A 248 5.99 -3.65 -5.25
C GLN A 248 5.44 -2.23 -5.38
N ILE A 249 4.48 -2.02 -6.29
CA ILE A 249 3.69 -0.79 -6.31
C ILE A 249 2.72 -0.83 -5.12
N ILE A 250 2.76 0.21 -4.28
CA ILE A 250 1.84 0.37 -3.15
C ILE A 250 0.53 0.95 -3.64
N ASN A 251 0.61 2.06 -4.38
CA ASN A 251 -0.51 2.75 -4.99
C ASN A 251 -0.01 3.68 -6.10
N GLY A 252 -0.95 4.20 -6.89
CA GLY A 252 -0.65 5.23 -7.87
C GLY A 252 -1.86 6.09 -8.17
N GLY A 253 -1.70 7.05 -9.07
CA GLY A 253 -2.80 7.90 -9.47
C GLY A 253 -2.47 8.83 -10.62
N LEU A 254 -3.52 9.38 -11.22
CA LEU A 254 -3.42 10.48 -12.17
C LEU A 254 -3.74 11.80 -11.48
N PHE A 255 -2.79 12.71 -11.53
CA PHE A 255 -2.89 14.02 -10.90
C PHE A 255 -2.83 15.09 -11.97
N TYR A 256 -3.83 15.98 -11.98
CA TYR A 256 -3.92 17.09 -12.92
C TYR A 256 -3.63 18.37 -12.17
N VAL A 257 -2.43 18.90 -12.35
CA VAL A 257 -1.89 20.01 -11.57
C VAL A 257 -1.34 21.09 -12.49
N THR A 258 -1.24 22.32 -12.01
CA THR A 258 -0.62 23.42 -12.73
C THR A 258 0.89 23.18 -12.91
N ALA A 259 1.46 23.70 -14.00
CA ALA A 259 2.83 23.39 -14.41
C ALA A 259 3.91 23.80 -13.37
N ASN A 260 3.62 24.81 -12.55
CA ASN A 260 4.63 25.47 -11.73
C ASN A 260 5.03 24.69 -10.47
N HIS A 261 4.28 23.67 -10.05
CA HIS A 261 4.59 22.94 -8.81
C HIS A 261 5.80 22.02 -8.89
N PHE A 262 6.18 21.66 -10.11
CA PHE A 262 7.14 20.59 -10.39
C PHE A 262 8.28 21.05 -11.32
N LEU A 263 8.24 22.31 -11.75
CA LEU A 263 9.25 22.96 -12.59
C LEU A 263 10.01 23.97 -11.74
N SER A 264 10.91 23.48 -10.89
CA SER A 264 11.84 24.27 -10.10
C SER A 264 13.18 23.56 -10.00
#